data_AF-O28238-F1
#
_entry.id   AF-O28238-F1
#
_cell.length_a   1.000
_cell.length_b   1.000
_cell.length_c   1.000
_cell.angle_alpha   90.00
_cell.angle_beta   90.00
_cell.angle_gamma   90.00
#
_symmetry.space_group_name_H-M   'P 1'
#
loop_
_entity.id
_entity.type
_entity.pdbx_description
1 polymer ?
#
loop_
_entity_poly.entity_id
_entity_poly.type
_entity_poly.pdbx_seq_one_letter_code
_entity_poly.pdbx_strand_id
1 'polypeptide(L)'
;MSVLAIIFLLNLKPTIYSIVGIFLIIILDVTVAVALYFLLRPVSKNISMLMSLFRIVYAAIFTTALYKIHDLTAFYSILDLGYIFFGIHLFLLGFLVYKSGYMPKWLGALIFIASTGYIIDPLLRFSGYAVEIGMYTFFGEVLFAFWLVIKGRKLSEVVSTP
;
A
#
# COMPACT_ATOMS: atom_id res chain seq x y z
N MET A 1 4.49 0.19 5.15
CA MET A 1 4.81 1.64 5.20
C MET A 1 3.84 2.43 6.06
N SER A 2 2.53 2.12 6.06
CA SER A 2 1.51 2.94 6.74
C SER A 2 1.66 3.00 8.26
N VAL A 3 1.88 1.87 8.95
CA VAL A 3 1.94 1.85 10.43
C VAL A 3 3.14 2.63 10.99
N LEU A 4 4.33 2.45 10.40
CA LEU A 4 5.55 3.18 10.78
C LEU A 4 5.43 4.69 10.49
N ALA A 5 4.80 5.06 9.37
CA ALA A 5 4.56 6.47 9.04
C ALA A 5 3.61 7.12 10.04
N ILE A 6 2.57 6.43 10.50
CA ILE A 6 1.59 6.94 11.47
C ILE A 6 2.22 7.15 12.85
N ILE A 7 3.00 6.19 13.37
CA ILE A 7 3.68 6.36 14.67
C ILE A 7 4.68 7.53 14.61
N PHE A 8 5.40 7.68 13.49
CA PHE A 8 6.32 8.80 13.30
C PHE A 8 5.58 10.14 13.18
N LEU A 9 4.51 10.22 12.39
CA LEU A 9 3.72 11.44 12.20
C LEU A 9 2.93 11.87 13.44
N LEU A 10 2.38 10.93 14.21
CA LEU A 10 1.62 11.23 15.44
C LEU A 10 2.53 11.73 16.58
N ASN A 11 3.81 11.38 16.56
CA ASN A 11 4.79 11.88 17.54
C ASN A 11 5.41 13.22 17.17
N LEU A 12 5.28 13.65 15.90
CA LEU A 12 5.68 15.00 15.51
C LEU A 12 4.61 15.96 15.99
N LYS A 13 4.95 16.86 16.94
CA LYS A 13 4.16 18.09 17.15
C LYS A 13 3.87 18.70 15.78
N PRO A 14 2.69 19.28 15.51
CA PRO A 14 2.37 19.89 14.22
C PRO A 14 3.41 20.97 13.92
N THR A 15 4.42 20.58 13.14
CA THR A 15 5.62 21.35 12.83
C THR A 15 5.72 21.33 11.30
N ILE A 16 6.36 22.33 10.69
CA ILE A 16 6.52 22.40 9.23
C ILE A 16 7.01 21.08 8.59
N TYR A 17 7.77 20.27 9.34
CA TYR A 17 8.23 18.94 8.95
C TYR A 17 7.12 17.91 8.71
N SER A 18 6.00 17.94 9.46
CA SER A 18 4.90 17.00 9.26
C SER A 18 4.17 17.26 7.95
N ILE A 19 3.99 18.54 7.58
CA ILE A 19 3.38 18.95 6.32
C ILE A 19 4.24 18.48 5.14
N VAL A 20 5.55 18.77 5.17
CA VAL A 20 6.49 18.32 4.12
C VAL A 20 6.49 16.80 4.00
N GLY A 21 6.49 16.07 5.13
CA GLY A 21 6.42 14.62 5.16
C GLY A 21 5.14 14.07 4.49
N ILE A 22 3.99 14.68 4.75
CA ILE A 22 2.71 14.30 4.12
C ILE A 22 2.77 14.45 2.61
N PHE A 23 3.26 15.59 2.11
CA PHE A 23 3.40 15.80 0.67
C PHE A 23 4.33 14.77 0.03
N LEU A 24 5.46 14.44 0.67
CA LEU A 24 6.39 13.42 0.20
C LEU A 24 5.74 12.03 0.15
N ILE A 25 4.95 11.66 1.16
CA ILE A 25 4.25 10.37 1.19
C ILE A 25 3.25 10.27 0.04
N ILE A 26 2.46 11.32 -0.21
CA ILE A 26 1.47 11.33 -1.30
C ILE A 26 2.16 11.19 -2.66
N ILE A 27 3.24 11.96 -2.89
CA ILE A 27 4.04 11.87 -4.12
C ILE A 27 4.62 10.47 -4.28
N LEU A 28 5.14 9.87 -3.21
CA LEU A 28 5.69 8.52 -3.21
C LEU A 28 4.61 7.50 -3.58
N ASP A 29 3.40 7.59 -3.02
CA ASP A 29 2.33 6.64 -3.29
C ASP A 29 1.85 6.67 -4.74
N VAL A 30 1.72 7.87 -5.31
CA VAL A 30 1.39 8.04 -6.73
C VAL A 30 2.52 7.50 -7.61
N THR A 31 3.77 7.81 -7.26
CA THR A 31 4.96 7.31 -7.98
C THR A 31 5.01 5.79 -7.98
N VAL A 32 4.80 5.15 -6.82
CA VAL A 32 4.79 3.70 -6.68
C VAL A 32 3.60 3.09 -7.43
N ALA A 33 2.42 3.72 -7.42
CA ALA A 33 1.27 3.26 -8.19
C ALA A 33 1.60 3.18 -9.69
N VAL A 34 2.19 4.25 -10.23
CA VAL A 34 2.61 4.32 -11.63
C VAL A 34 3.72 3.32 -11.94
N ALA A 35 4.73 3.18 -11.08
CA ALA A 35 5.81 2.23 -11.26
C ALA A 35 5.30 0.77 -11.29
N LEU A 36 4.41 0.41 -10.37
CA LEU A 36 3.83 -0.94 -10.33
C LEU A 36 2.91 -1.21 -11.52
N TYR A 37 2.17 -0.20 -12.00
CA TYR A 37 1.40 -0.32 -13.25
C TYR A 37 2.29 -0.77 -14.41
N PHE A 38 3.37 -0.04 -14.66
CA PHE A 38 4.25 -0.34 -15.80
C PHE A 38 4.99 -1.66 -15.62
N LEU A 39 5.43 -1.97 -14.40
CA LEU A 39 6.12 -3.22 -14.10
C LEU A 39 5.22 -4.44 -14.38
N LEU A 40 3.97 -4.41 -13.93
CA LEU A 40 3.07 -5.57 -13.96
C LEU A 40 2.13 -5.59 -15.18
N ARG A 41 2.07 -4.50 -15.97
CA ARG A 41 1.31 -4.43 -17.22
C ARG A 41 1.53 -5.61 -18.17
N PRO A 42 2.77 -6.17 -18.35
CA PRO A 42 2.98 -7.34 -19.20
C PRO A 42 2.23 -8.61 -18.74
N VAL A 43 1.88 -8.71 -17.45
CA VAL A 43 1.14 -9.85 -16.89
C VAL A 43 -0.35 -9.72 -17.17
N SER A 44 -0.91 -8.54 -16.90
CA SER A 44 -2.30 -8.18 -17.23
C SER A 44 -2.49 -6.68 -17.13
N LYS A 45 -2.81 -6.04 -18.26
CA LYS A 45 -3.05 -4.60 -18.33
C LYS A 45 -4.22 -4.16 -17.44
N ASN A 46 -5.33 -4.90 -17.48
CA ASN A 46 -6.56 -4.52 -16.78
C ASN A 46 -6.40 -4.65 -15.26
N ILE A 47 -5.81 -5.76 -14.79
CA ILE A 47 -5.60 -5.98 -13.35
C ILE A 47 -4.55 -5.00 -12.81
N SER A 48 -3.47 -4.72 -13.57
CA SER A 48 -2.46 -3.75 -13.17
C SER A 48 -3.02 -2.33 -13.09
N MET A 49 -3.93 -1.97 -14.00
CA MET A 49 -4.63 -0.68 -13.95
C MET A 49 -5.51 -0.57 -12.72
N LEU A 50 -6.33 -1.60 -12.43
CA LEU A 50 -7.18 -1.64 -11.24
C LEU A 50 -6.35 -1.57 -9.96
N MET A 51 -5.29 -2.38 -9.85
CA MET A 51 -4.35 -2.37 -8.72
C MET A 51 -3.78 -0.97 -8.47
N SER A 52 -3.39 -0.25 -9.52
CA SER A 52 -2.82 1.10 -9.41
C SER A 52 -3.88 2.12 -9.03
N LEU A 53 -5.09 2.01 -9.59
CA LEU A 53 -6.23 2.86 -9.26
C LEU A 53 -6.57 2.76 -7.77
N PHE A 54 -6.65 1.55 -7.21
CA PHE A 54 -6.92 1.35 -5.78
C PHE A 54 -5.86 2.01 -4.89
N ARG A 55 -4.58 2.01 -5.31
CA ARG A 55 -3.51 2.72 -4.59
C ARG A 55 -3.68 4.23 -4.63
N ILE A 56 -4.07 4.79 -5.77
CA ILE A 56 -4.31 6.23 -5.91
C ILE A 56 -5.54 6.66 -5.08
N VAL A 57 -6.61 5.86 -5.09
CA VAL A 57 -7.79 6.10 -4.24
C VAL A 57 -7.41 6.06 -2.77
N TYR A 58 -6.59 5.09 -2.34
CA TYR A 58 -6.03 5.08 -0.99
C TYR A 58 -5.26 6.36 -0.65
N ALA A 59 -4.37 6.84 -1.52
CA ALA A 59 -3.61 8.06 -1.27
C ALA A 59 -4.52 9.31 -1.10
N ALA A 60 -5.62 9.38 -1.86
CA ALA A 60 -6.61 10.45 -1.72
C ALA A 60 -7.39 10.36 -0.39
N ILE A 61 -7.81 9.14 0.00
CA ILE A 61 -8.47 8.90 1.29
C ILE A 61 -7.51 9.23 2.44
N PHE A 62 -6.25 8.80 2.35
CA PHE A 62 -5.22 9.08 3.35
C PHE A 62 -5.00 10.58 3.53
N THR A 63 -4.96 11.34 2.43
CA THR A 63 -4.89 12.81 2.47
C THR A 63 -6.09 13.41 3.22
N THR A 64 -7.28 12.87 2.98
CA THR A 64 -8.51 13.30 3.66
C THR A 64 -8.49 12.94 5.15
N ALA A 65 -7.97 11.76 5.51
CA ALA A 65 -7.76 11.36 6.90
C ALA A 65 -6.84 12.36 7.60
N LEU A 66 -5.70 12.71 7.00
CA LEU A 66 -4.75 13.66 7.56
C LEU A 66 -5.34 15.06 7.78
N TYR A 67 -6.26 15.52 6.93
CA TYR A 67 -6.99 16.76 7.17
C TYR A 67 -7.85 16.71 8.44
N LYS A 68 -8.26 15.51 8.87
CA LYS A 68 -9.02 15.25 10.09
C LYS A 68 -8.15 14.88 11.29
N ILE A 69 -6.83 15.06 11.25
CA ILE A 69 -5.93 14.67 12.35
C ILE A 69 -6.29 15.28 13.72
N HIS A 70 -6.98 16.42 13.75
CA HIS A 70 -7.46 17.04 15.00
C HIS A 70 -8.66 16.31 15.64
N ASP A 71 -9.38 15.50 14.87
CA ASP A 71 -10.47 14.64 15.32
C ASP A 71 -10.05 13.19 15.11
N LEU A 72 -9.46 12.59 16.15
CA LEU A 72 -8.89 11.25 16.07
C LEU A 72 -9.92 10.19 15.67
N THR A 73 -11.18 10.34 16.08
CA THR A 73 -12.25 9.40 15.72
C THR A 73 -12.52 9.44 14.22
N ALA A 74 -12.68 10.65 13.67
CA ALA A 74 -12.86 10.82 12.23
C ALA A 74 -11.60 10.40 11.44
N PHE A 75 -10.41 10.72 11.95
CA PHE A 75 -9.13 10.31 11.37
C PHE A 75 -9.06 8.79 11.23
N TYR A 76 -9.25 8.04 12.31
CA TYR A 76 -9.16 6.58 12.28
C TYR A 76 -10.25 5.94 11.43
N SER A 77 -11.48 6.48 11.46
CA SER A 77 -12.57 5.97 10.62
C SER A 77 -12.29 6.15 9.11
N ILE A 78 -11.77 7.31 8.70
CA ILE A 78 -11.40 7.56 7.29
C ILE A 78 -10.18 6.73 6.91
N LEU A 79 -9.21 6.59 7.83
CA LEU A 79 -8.02 5.77 7.60
C LEU A 79 -8.38 4.28 7.43
N ASP A 80 -9.30 3.76 8.24
CA ASP A 80 -9.81 2.38 8.12
C ASP A 80 -10.50 2.14 6.78
N LEU A 81 -11.28 3.11 6.31
CA LEU A 81 -11.82 3.06 4.96
C LEU A 81 -10.69 2.99 3.92
N GLY A 82 -9.66 3.82 4.06
CA GLY A 82 -8.48 3.79 3.20
C GLY A 82 -7.77 2.44 3.20
N TYR A 83 -7.65 1.78 4.35
CA TYR A 83 -7.02 0.47 4.45
C TYR A 83 -7.74 -0.62 3.67
N ILE A 84 -9.07 -0.54 3.52
CA ILE A 84 -9.81 -1.48 2.65
C ILE A 84 -9.34 -1.32 1.20
N PHE A 85 -9.24 -0.08 0.69
CA PHE A 85 -8.75 0.17 -0.68
C PHE A 85 -7.28 -0.25 -0.84
N PHE A 86 -6.44 0.00 0.16
CA PHE A 86 -5.05 -0.46 0.15
C PHE A 86 -4.95 -1.99 0.19
N GLY A 87 -5.80 -2.66 0.96
CA GLY A 87 -5.91 -4.11 1.01
C GLY A 87 -6.29 -4.70 -0.34
N ILE A 88 -7.27 -4.11 -1.05
CA ILE A 88 -7.62 -4.52 -2.42
C ILE A 88 -6.43 -4.32 -3.38
N HIS A 89 -5.72 -3.18 -3.27
CA HIS A 89 -4.48 -2.96 -4.02
C HIS A 89 -3.46 -4.09 -3.78
N LEU A 90 -3.20 -4.45 -2.52
CA LEU A 90 -2.26 -5.52 -2.16
C LEU A 90 -2.73 -6.89 -2.64
N PHE A 91 -4.02 -7.18 -2.58
CA PHE A 91 -4.57 -8.44 -3.09
C PHE A 91 -4.24 -8.60 -4.58
N LEU A 92 -4.53 -7.56 -5.37
CA LEU A 92 -4.26 -7.55 -6.82
C LEU A 92 -2.75 -7.58 -7.11
N LEU A 93 -1.95 -6.86 -6.32
CA LEU A 93 -0.50 -6.86 -6.42
C LEU A 93 0.07 -8.26 -6.16
N GLY A 94 -0.33 -8.91 -5.06
CA GLY A 94 0.09 -10.25 -4.71
C GLY A 94 -0.25 -11.26 -5.80
N PHE A 95 -1.46 -11.17 -6.36
CA PHE A 95 -1.89 -11.97 -7.50
C PHE A 95 -1.02 -11.76 -8.75
N LEU A 96 -0.75 -10.51 -9.13
CA LEU A 96 0.08 -10.17 -10.29
C LEU A 96 1.54 -10.61 -10.10
N VAL A 97 2.12 -10.36 -8.93
CA VAL A 97 3.49 -10.79 -8.57
C VAL A 97 3.60 -12.30 -8.66
N TYR A 98 2.62 -13.05 -8.13
CA TYR A 98 2.57 -14.50 -8.21
C TYR A 98 2.50 -15.03 -9.66
N LYS A 99 1.82 -14.29 -10.55
CA LYS A 99 1.66 -14.64 -11.97
C LYS A 99 2.76 -14.11 -12.90
N SER A 100 3.60 -13.20 -12.42
CA SER A 100 4.56 -12.46 -13.25
C SER A 100 5.63 -13.30 -13.95
N GLY A 101 6.01 -14.45 -13.39
CA GLY A 101 7.07 -15.31 -13.92
C GLY A 101 8.50 -14.80 -13.66
N TYR A 102 8.71 -13.48 -13.60
CA TYR A 102 10.01 -12.85 -13.31
C TYR A 102 10.19 -12.42 -11.83
N MET A 103 9.13 -12.49 -11.01
CA MET A 103 9.21 -12.21 -9.57
C MET A 103 9.02 -13.50 -8.74
N PRO A 104 9.57 -13.57 -7.51
CA PRO A 104 9.44 -14.75 -6.67
C PRO A 104 7.98 -14.99 -6.27
N LYS A 105 7.45 -16.18 -6.58
CA LYS A 105 6.06 -16.54 -6.25
C LYS A 105 5.76 -16.46 -4.75
N TRP A 106 6.71 -16.84 -3.90
CA TRP A 106 6.55 -16.74 -2.44
C TRP A 106 6.32 -15.30 -1.98
N LEU A 107 6.91 -14.31 -2.67
CA LEU A 107 6.71 -12.91 -2.37
C LEU A 107 5.29 -12.48 -2.72
N GLY A 108 4.77 -12.92 -3.87
CA GLY A 108 3.36 -12.72 -4.24
C GLY A 108 2.39 -13.34 -3.22
N ALA A 109 2.69 -14.55 -2.74
CA ALA A 109 1.90 -15.21 -1.70
C ALA A 109 1.92 -14.45 -0.36
N LEU A 110 3.09 -13.94 0.07
CA LEU A 110 3.19 -13.13 1.29
C LEU A 110 2.41 -11.80 1.18
N ILE A 111 2.48 -11.13 0.03
CA ILE A 111 1.69 -9.90 -0.21
C ILE A 111 0.19 -10.21 -0.19
N PHE A 112 -0.21 -11.33 -0.77
CA PHE A 112 -1.60 -11.78 -0.73
C PHE A 112 -2.07 -12.04 0.70
N ILE A 113 -1.26 -12.70 1.53
CA ILE A 113 -1.54 -12.88 2.96
C ILE A 113 -1.62 -11.52 3.68
N ALA A 114 -0.69 -10.61 3.40
CA ALA A 114 -0.71 -9.25 3.95
C ALA A 114 -2.03 -8.52 3.68
N SER A 115 -2.55 -8.66 2.45
CA SER A 115 -3.82 -8.02 2.03
C SER A 115 -5.00 -8.38 2.94
N THR A 116 -5.03 -9.59 3.49
CA THR A 116 -6.12 -10.04 4.37
C THR A 116 -6.18 -9.22 5.65
N GLY A 117 -5.05 -8.89 6.25
CA GLY A 117 -4.98 -8.05 7.45
C GLY A 117 -5.52 -6.64 7.17
N TYR A 118 -5.13 -6.03 6.04
CA TYR A 118 -5.60 -4.70 5.67
C TYR A 118 -7.10 -4.62 5.33
N ILE A 119 -7.73 -5.74 4.98
CA ILE A 119 -9.17 -5.79 4.69
C ILE A 119 -9.96 -6.19 5.94
N ILE A 120 -9.55 -7.25 6.63
CA ILE A 120 -10.29 -7.83 7.75
C ILE A 120 -10.30 -6.89 8.96
N ASP A 121 -9.15 -6.27 9.27
CA ASP A 121 -9.03 -5.36 10.41
C ASP A 121 -10.04 -4.21 10.37
N PRO A 122 -10.09 -3.36 9.33
CA PRO A 122 -11.07 -2.27 9.28
C PRO A 122 -12.51 -2.76 9.21
N LEU A 123 -12.79 -3.89 8.55
CA LEU A 123 -14.15 -4.47 8.54
C LEU A 123 -14.62 -4.87 9.94
N LEU A 124 -13.74 -5.47 10.74
CA LEU A 124 -14.02 -5.85 12.12
C LEU A 124 -14.10 -4.62 13.03
N ARG A 125 -13.25 -3.60 12.84
CA ARG A 125 -13.34 -2.32 13.57
C ARG A 125 -14.62 -1.56 13.28
N PHE A 126 -15.08 -1.50 12.03
CA PHE A 126 -16.40 -0.95 11.70
C PHE A 126 -17.56 -1.72 12.33
N SER A 127 -17.35 -3.00 12.67
CA SER A 127 -18.29 -3.84 13.40
C SER A 127 -18.15 -3.75 14.92
N GLY A 128 -17.27 -2.89 15.43
CA GLY A 128 -17.03 -2.66 16.87
C GLY A 128 -15.98 -3.55 17.53
N TYR A 129 -15.25 -4.38 16.77
CA TYR A 129 -14.20 -5.24 17.33
C TYR A 129 -12.82 -4.57 17.24
N ALA A 130 -12.09 -4.54 18.35
CA ALA A 130 -10.70 -4.11 18.38
C ALA A 130 -9.77 -5.27 17.97
N VAL A 131 -9.38 -5.29 16.70
CA VAL A 131 -8.45 -6.28 16.13
C VAL A 131 -7.34 -5.60 15.35
N GLU A 132 -6.17 -6.24 15.35
CA GLU A 132 -4.93 -5.72 14.73
C GLU A 132 -4.17 -6.86 14.02
N ILE A 133 -4.86 -7.67 13.23
CA ILE A 133 -4.28 -8.80 12.47
C ILE A 133 -3.22 -8.29 11.49
N GLY A 134 -3.44 -7.09 10.91
CA GLY A 134 -2.53 -6.43 10.00
C GLY A 134 -1.12 -6.21 10.57
N MET A 135 -0.98 -6.06 11.90
CA MET A 135 0.33 -5.95 12.54
C MET A 135 1.19 -7.21 12.41
N TYR A 136 0.58 -8.35 12.14
CA TYR A 136 1.29 -9.63 11.99
C TYR A 136 1.44 -10.06 10.54
N THR A 137 0.66 -9.49 9.61
CA THR A 137 0.67 -9.90 8.19
C THR A 137 1.45 -8.94 7.27
N PHE A 138 1.83 -7.74 7.73
CA PHE A 138 2.45 -6.70 6.89
C PHE A 138 3.82 -7.08 6.29
N PHE A 139 4.49 -8.14 6.75
CA PHE A 139 5.84 -8.50 6.30
C PHE A 139 5.98 -8.63 4.77
N GLY A 140 4.90 -9.04 4.07
CA GLY A 140 4.90 -9.18 2.62
C GLY A 140 5.19 -7.87 1.88
N GLU A 141 4.62 -6.74 2.30
CA GLU A 141 4.85 -5.44 1.65
C GLU A 141 6.29 -4.94 1.88
N VAL A 142 6.83 -5.15 3.08
CA VAL A 142 8.17 -4.71 3.45
C VAL A 142 9.21 -5.50 2.67
N LEU A 143 9.08 -6.83 2.66
CA LEU A 143 9.96 -7.69 1.86
C LEU A 143 9.87 -7.36 0.37
N PHE A 144 8.68 -7.03 -0.14
CA PHE A 144 8.50 -6.65 -1.52
C PHE A 144 9.21 -5.34 -1.86
N ALA A 145 9.07 -4.33 -1.00
CA ALA A 145 9.76 -3.06 -1.16
C ALA A 145 11.29 -3.25 -1.16
N PHE A 146 11.83 -4.02 -0.20
CA PHE A 146 13.27 -4.34 -0.16
C PHE A 146 13.71 -5.09 -1.42
N TRP A 147 12.94 -6.08 -1.86
CA TRP A 147 13.25 -6.85 -3.06
C TRP A 147 13.28 -5.97 -4.32
N LEU A 148 12.32 -5.04 -4.47
CA LEU A 148 12.30 -4.07 -5.58
C LEU A 148 13.50 -3.13 -5.54
N VAL A 149 13.93 -2.65 -4.38
CA VAL A 149 15.11 -1.78 -4.27
C VAL A 149 16.39 -2.53 -4.70
N ILE A 150 16.53 -3.80 -4.30
CA ILE A 150 17.74 -4.58 -4.59
C ILE A 150 17.76 -5.12 -6.03
N LYS A 151 16.61 -5.61 -6.55
CA LYS A 151 16.54 -6.33 -7.83
C LYS A 151 15.73 -5.62 -8.91
N GLY A 152 15.04 -4.52 -8.60
CA GLY A 152 14.16 -3.82 -9.54
C GLY A 152 14.86 -3.35 -10.82
N ARG A 153 16.15 -2.97 -10.73
CA ARG A 153 16.93 -2.52 -11.90
C ARG A 153 17.00 -3.57 -13.01
N LYS A 154 17.10 -4.86 -12.67
CA LYS A 154 17.19 -5.96 -13.65
C LYS A 154 15.87 -6.27 -14.35
N LEU A 155 14.74 -5.88 -13.75
CA LEU A 155 13.41 -6.15 -14.31
C LEU A 155 13.04 -5.18 -15.42
N SER A 156 13.53 -3.94 -15.34
CA SER A 156 13.30 -2.95 -16.41
C SER A 156 13.93 -3.39 -17.73
N GLU A 157 15.07 -4.09 -17.69
CA GLU A 157 15.73 -4.62 -18.89
C GLU A 157 14.91 -5.76 -19.52
N VAL A 158 14.45 -6.72 -18.71
CA VAL A 158 13.65 -7.89 -19.17
C VAL A 158 12.28 -7.49 -19.73
N VAL A 159 11.66 -6.45 -19.19
CA VAL A 159 10.35 -5.96 -19.66
C VAL A 159 10.47 -5.07 -20.91
N SER A 160 11.68 -4.57 -21.20
CA SER A 160 11.94 -3.66 -22.34
C SER A 160 12.47 -4.35 -23.60
N THR A 161 12.77 -5.64 -23.56
CA THR A 161 13.14 -6.41 -24.77
C THR A 161 11.89 -6.77 -25.57
N PRO A 162 11.86 -6.48 -26.89
CA PRO A 162 10.72 -6.75 -27.77
C PRO A 162 10.34 -8.22 -27.87
#